data_AF-A0A8T6SAT5-F1
#
_entry.id   AF-A0A8T6SAT5-F1
#
_cell.length_a   1.000
_cell.length_b   1.000
_cell.length_c   1.000
_cell.angle_alpha   90.00
_cell.angle_beta   90.00
_cell.angle_gamma   90.00
#
_symmetry.space_group_name_H-M   'P 1'
#
loop_
_entity.id
_entity.type
_entity.pdbx_description
1 polymer ?
#
loop_
_entity_poly.entity_id
_entity_poly.type
_entity_poly.pdbx_seq_one_letter_code
_entity_poly.pdbx_strand_id
1 'polypeptide(L)'
;MPLQRPVNPQLSKEFHYPSQADVLSVARLYTNSKIPLIVINPLHMDKWDKEKVISPTLLLQEITRMSKGAYVGFRKEFFSSEAFTEEQVFRILREKLVNIIQERAARM
;
A
#
# COMPACT_ATOMS: atom_id res chain seq x y z
N MET A 1 11.23 10.58 6.40
CA MET A 1 12.42 10.62 7.28
C MET A 1 12.83 9.18 7.54
N PRO A 2 14.10 8.79 7.34
CA PRO A 2 14.55 7.45 7.68
C PRO A 2 14.51 7.21 9.18
N LEU A 3 14.50 5.96 9.60
CA LEU A 3 14.60 5.59 11.01
C LEU A 3 16.01 5.93 11.52
N GLN A 4 16.10 6.37 12.78
CA GLN A 4 17.40 6.60 13.43
C GLN A 4 18.24 5.32 13.50
N ARG A 5 17.58 4.15 13.57
CA ARG A 5 18.18 2.83 13.47
C ARG A 5 17.46 2.06 12.36
N PRO A 6 18.11 1.86 11.20
CA PRO A 6 17.49 1.14 10.09
C PRO A 6 17.16 -0.29 10.48
N VAL A 7 15.99 -0.77 10.07
CA VAL A 7 15.58 -2.17 10.31
C VAL A 7 16.46 -3.14 9.54
N ASN A 8 16.89 -2.74 8.34
CA ASN A 8 17.87 -3.48 7.53
C ASN A 8 18.93 -2.51 6.98
N PRO A 9 20.10 -2.42 7.65
CA PRO A 9 21.18 -1.52 7.23
C PRO A 9 21.77 -1.83 5.86
N GLN A 10 21.76 -3.10 5.43
CA GLN A 10 22.26 -3.51 4.11
C GLN A 10 21.31 -3.04 3.01
N LEU A 11 20.02 -3.32 3.16
CA LEU A 11 18.99 -2.88 2.21
C LEU A 11 18.96 -1.35 2.09
N SER A 12 19.21 -0.64 3.19
CA SER A 12 19.25 0.83 3.18
C SER A 12 20.34 1.41 2.26
N LYS A 13 21.42 0.67 2.00
CA LYS A 13 22.51 1.09 1.09
C LYS A 13 22.17 0.89 -0.37
N GLU A 14 21.19 0.04 -0.68
CA GLU A 14 20.75 -0.25 -2.05
C GLU A 14 19.75 0.80 -2.57
N PHE A 15 19.18 1.62 -1.68
CA PHE A 15 18.16 2.61 -2.01
C PHE A 15 18.73 4.02 -1.99
N HIS A 16 18.36 4.82 -2.99
CA HIS A 16 18.70 6.25 -3.00
C HIS A 16 18.04 7.01 -1.84
N TYR A 17 16.85 6.56 -1.40
CA TYR A 17 16.14 7.09 -0.24
C TYR A 17 16.02 6.01 0.84
N PRO A 18 16.84 6.06 1.91
CA PRO A 18 16.85 5.04 2.97
C PRO A 18 15.49 4.82 3.64
N SER A 19 14.63 5.84 3.69
CA SER A 19 13.26 5.69 4.24
C SER A 19 12.39 4.70 3.44
N GLN A 20 12.66 4.49 2.15
CA GLN A 20 11.94 3.48 1.36
C GLN A 20 12.37 2.07 1.75
N ALA A 21 13.67 1.88 2.02
CA ALA A 21 14.19 0.63 2.54
C ALA A 21 13.63 0.33 3.95
N ASP A 22 13.49 1.34 4.80
CA ASP A 22 12.87 1.19 6.12
C ASP A 22 11.42 0.70 6.01
N VAL A 23 10.63 1.32 5.15
CA VAL A 23 9.22 0.92 4.93
C VAL A 23 9.12 -0.51 4.42
N LEU A 24 9.93 -0.88 3.43
CA LEU A 24 9.96 -2.26 2.92
C LEU A 24 10.41 -3.26 3.98
N SER A 25 11.37 -2.87 4.83
CA SER A 25 11.85 -3.73 5.91
C SER A 25 10.78 -3.97 6.97
N VAL A 26 10.05 -2.93 7.37
CA VAL A 26 8.90 -3.05 8.28
C VAL A 26 7.80 -3.93 7.65
N ALA A 27 7.51 -3.74 6.36
CA ALA A 27 6.53 -4.56 5.66
C ALA A 27 6.91 -6.06 5.61
N ARG A 28 8.20 -6.37 5.44
CA ARG A 28 8.70 -7.75 5.53
C ARG A 28 8.51 -8.33 6.93
N LEU A 29 8.76 -7.56 7.99
CA LEU A 29 8.49 -8.01 9.37
C LEU A 29 7.01 -8.33 9.58
N TYR A 30 6.10 -7.44 9.14
CA TYR A 30 4.65 -7.68 9.19
C TYR A 30 4.22 -8.93 8.41
N THR A 31 4.83 -9.15 7.25
CA THR A 31 4.54 -10.32 6.41
C THR A 31 4.89 -11.63 7.12
N ASN A 32 6.02 -11.66 7.85
CA ASN A 32 6.42 -12.84 8.63
C ASN A 32 5.43 -13.15 9.75
N SER A 33 4.70 -12.15 10.25
CA SER A 33 3.62 -12.32 11.24
C SER A 33 2.32 -12.88 10.64
N LYS A 34 2.25 -13.12 9.31
CA LYS A 34 1.06 -13.62 8.59
C LYS A 34 -0.19 -12.77 8.77
N ILE A 35 -0.02 -11.46 9.03
CA ILE A 35 -1.14 -10.52 9.17
C ILE A 35 -1.43 -9.90 7.79
N PRO A 36 -2.60 -10.15 7.19
CA PRO A 36 -2.98 -9.52 5.93
C PRO A 36 -3.25 -8.02 6.13
N LEU A 37 -2.70 -7.17 5.27
CA LEU A 37 -2.92 -5.73 5.33
C LEU A 37 -4.03 -5.30 4.38
N ILE A 38 -4.90 -4.39 4.84
CA ILE A 38 -5.80 -3.64 3.96
C ILE A 38 -5.21 -2.23 3.86
N VAL A 39 -4.81 -1.84 2.65
CA VAL A 39 -4.22 -0.53 2.39
C VAL A 39 -5.19 0.32 1.60
N ILE A 40 -5.51 1.48 2.15
CA ILE A 40 -6.34 2.49 1.51
C ILE A 40 -5.44 3.64 1.10
N ASN A 41 -5.26 3.84 -0.21
CA ASN A 41 -4.51 4.96 -0.76
C ASN A 41 -5.47 6.00 -1.35
N PRO A 42 -5.75 7.10 -0.64
CA PRO A 42 -6.59 8.17 -1.16
C PRO A 42 -5.91 8.95 -2.30
N LEU A 43 -4.61 8.80 -2.53
CA LEU A 43 -3.89 9.52 -3.58
C LEU A 43 -3.17 8.52 -4.47
N HIS A 44 -3.95 7.67 -5.13
CA HIS A 44 -3.43 6.75 -6.14
C HIS A 44 -2.89 7.53 -7.33
N MET A 45 -1.64 7.25 -7.68
CA MET A 45 -0.92 7.87 -8.77
C MET A 45 -0.54 6.82 -9.81
N ASP A 46 -1.10 6.91 -11.01
CA ASP A 46 -0.75 6.01 -12.12
C ASP A 46 0.66 6.31 -12.68
N LYS A 47 1.11 7.57 -12.58
CA LYS A 47 2.39 8.04 -13.07
C LYS A 47 3.23 8.64 -11.95
N TRP A 48 4.53 8.43 -12.02
CA TRP A 48 5.49 8.94 -11.05
C TRP A 48 6.79 9.30 -11.75
N ASP A 49 7.07 10.60 -11.85
CA ASP A 49 8.15 11.12 -12.69
C ASP A 49 9.46 11.33 -11.94
N LYS A 50 9.58 10.83 -10.69
CA LYS A 50 10.84 10.93 -9.95
C LYS A 50 11.70 9.70 -10.19
N GLU A 51 12.72 9.87 -11.02
CA GLU A 51 13.77 8.87 -11.20
C GLU A 51 14.39 8.46 -9.86
N LYS A 52 14.71 7.17 -9.71
CA LYS A 52 15.37 6.58 -8.53
C LYS A 52 14.55 6.59 -7.23
N VAL A 53 13.28 7.00 -7.29
CA VAL A 53 12.34 6.96 -6.16
C VAL A 53 11.20 6.02 -6.50
N ILE A 54 11.01 4.98 -5.71
CA ILE A 54 9.79 4.16 -5.85
C ILE A 54 8.59 5.07 -5.58
N SER A 55 7.57 5.03 -6.44
CA SER A 55 6.38 5.85 -6.21
C SER A 55 5.70 5.44 -4.89
N PRO A 56 5.10 6.37 -4.14
CA PRO A 56 4.34 6.03 -2.94
C PRO A 56 3.25 4.98 -3.21
N THR A 57 2.61 5.06 -4.37
CA THR A 57 1.59 4.09 -4.82
C THR A 57 2.19 2.69 -4.99
N LEU A 58 3.30 2.57 -5.72
CA LEU A 58 3.98 1.29 -5.92
C LEU A 58 4.49 0.70 -4.61
N LEU A 59 5.02 1.54 -3.72
CA LEU A 59 5.46 1.11 -2.40
C LEU A 59 4.31 0.50 -1.60
N LEU A 60 3.15 1.17 -1.56
CA LEU A 60 1.96 0.67 -0.88
C LEU A 60 1.43 -0.63 -1.50
N GLN A 61 1.42 -0.73 -2.83
CA GLN A 61 1.02 -1.95 -3.53
C GLN A 61 1.96 -3.11 -3.19
N GLU A 62 3.26 -2.87 -3.14
CA GLU A 62 4.27 -3.88 -2.85
C GLU A 62 4.16 -4.41 -1.41
N ILE A 63 3.99 -3.51 -0.43
CA ILE A 63 3.72 -3.88 0.97
C ILE A 63 2.46 -4.75 1.07
N THR A 64 1.40 -4.33 0.38
CA THR A 64 0.15 -5.06 0.36
C THR A 64 0.35 -6.45 -0.24
N ARG A 65 1.05 -6.56 -1.37
CA ARG A 65 1.35 -7.82 -2.04
C ARG A 65 2.15 -8.76 -1.14
N MET A 66 3.18 -8.26 -0.46
CA MET A 66 3.99 -9.04 0.48
C MET A 66 3.12 -9.63 1.59
N SER A 67 2.24 -8.82 2.20
CA SER A 67 1.32 -9.30 3.25
C SER A 67 0.21 -10.23 2.76
N LYS A 68 0.16 -10.53 1.44
CA LYS A 68 -1.01 -11.14 0.79
C LYS A 68 -2.27 -10.40 1.20
N GLY A 69 -2.25 -9.08 1.11
CA GLY A 69 -3.28 -8.17 1.58
C GLY A 69 -4.25 -7.73 0.48
N ALA A 70 -4.86 -6.58 0.70
CA ALA A 70 -5.84 -5.92 -0.14
C ALA A 70 -5.46 -4.45 -0.38
N TYR A 71 -5.47 -3.98 -1.62
CA TYR A 71 -5.14 -2.60 -1.96
C TYR A 71 -6.35 -1.89 -2.56
N VAL A 72 -6.69 -0.72 -2.01
CA VAL A 72 -7.75 0.15 -2.52
C VAL A 72 -7.16 1.52 -2.80
N GLY A 73 -6.97 1.85 -4.08
CA GLY A 73 -6.49 3.16 -4.53
C GLY A 73 -7.63 4.03 -5.07
N PHE A 74 -7.68 5.29 -4.66
CA PHE A 74 -8.58 6.31 -5.20
C PHE A 74 -7.75 7.31 -6.00
N ARG A 75 -8.18 7.61 -7.23
CA ARG A 75 -7.51 8.61 -8.06
C ARG A 75 -7.92 10.01 -7.63
N LYS A 76 -7.08 11.01 -7.88
CA LYS A 76 -7.32 12.39 -7.44
C LYS A 76 -8.63 12.97 -8.00
N GLU A 77 -9.02 12.56 -9.21
CA GLU A 77 -10.26 12.98 -9.86
C GLU A 77 -11.51 12.56 -9.07
N PHE A 78 -11.39 11.51 -8.26
CA PHE A 78 -12.45 11.00 -7.39
C PHE A 78 -12.76 11.96 -6.23
N PHE A 79 -11.79 12.80 -5.82
CA PHE A 79 -11.94 13.77 -4.73
C PHE A 79 -12.41 15.14 -5.21
N SER A 80 -12.30 15.43 -6.50
CA SER A 80 -12.78 16.68 -7.10
C SER A 80 -14.25 16.66 -7.49
N SER A 81 -14.89 15.48 -7.49
CA SER A 81 -16.33 15.36 -7.70
C SER A 81 -17.09 15.52 -6.39
N GLU A 82 -18.31 16.08 -6.46
CA GLU A 82 -19.30 16.08 -5.36
C GLU A 82 -19.62 14.68 -4.81
N ALA A 83 -19.11 13.62 -5.46
CA ALA A 83 -19.21 12.21 -5.10
C ALA A 83 -18.12 11.69 -4.14
N PHE A 84 -17.58 12.55 -3.26
CA PHE A 84 -16.69 12.12 -2.18
C PHE A 84 -17.39 12.17 -0.82
N THR A 85 -18.55 11.52 -0.72
CA THR A 85 -19.24 11.34 0.56
C THR A 85 -18.68 10.13 1.32
N GLU A 86 -18.76 10.16 2.65
CA GLU A 86 -18.38 9.06 3.53
C GLU A 86 -19.06 7.75 3.11
N GLU A 87 -20.36 7.80 2.78
CA GLU A 87 -21.15 6.65 2.33
C GLU A 87 -20.61 6.03 1.04
N GLN A 88 -20.19 6.84 0.07
CA GLN A 88 -19.65 6.34 -1.18
C GLN A 88 -18.28 5.68 -0.98
N VAL A 89 -17.43 6.24 -0.11
CA VAL A 89 -16.15 5.62 0.27
C VAL A 89 -16.39 4.28 0.97
N PHE A 90 -17.29 4.23 1.96
CA PHE A 90 -17.61 2.99 2.65
C PHE A 90 -18.23 1.93 1.75
N ARG A 91 -19.06 2.33 0.78
CA ARG A 91 -19.61 1.41 -0.21
C ARG A 91 -18.51 0.78 -1.06
N ILE A 92 -17.59 1.59 -1.61
CA ILE A 92 -16.46 1.09 -2.42
C ILE A 92 -15.55 0.18 -1.60
N LEU A 93 -15.26 0.56 -0.34
CA LEU A 93 -14.48 -0.28 0.56
C LEU A 93 -15.20 -1.60 0.82
N ARG A 94 -16.50 -1.57 1.12
CA ARG A 94 -17.31 -2.78 1.36
C ARG A 94 -17.29 -3.71 0.15
N GLU A 95 -17.56 -3.20 -1.05
CA GLU A 95 -17.55 -3.99 -2.30
C GLU A 95 -16.19 -4.67 -2.51
N LYS A 96 -15.09 -3.91 -2.39
CA LYS A 96 -13.74 -4.45 -2.58
C LYS A 96 -13.39 -5.47 -1.50
N LEU A 97 -13.71 -5.20 -0.23
CA LEU A 97 -13.43 -6.11 0.88
C LEU A 97 -14.22 -7.42 0.76
N VAL A 98 -15.49 -7.36 0.38
CA VAL A 98 -16.32 -8.55 0.15
C VAL A 98 -15.70 -9.44 -0.93
N ASN A 99 -15.29 -8.86 -2.06
CA ASN A 99 -14.66 -9.61 -3.15
C ASN A 99 -13.37 -10.30 -2.68
N ILE A 100 -12.55 -9.61 -1.90
CA ILE A 100 -11.31 -10.17 -1.34
C ILE A 100 -11.59 -11.34 -0.38
N ILE A 101 -12.63 -11.24 0.43
CA ILE A 101 -13.04 -12.32 1.35
C ILE A 101 -13.56 -13.53 0.54
N GLN A 102 -14.40 -13.30 -0.46
CA GLN A 102 -14.97 -14.35 -1.31
C GLN A 102 -13.89 -15.07 -2.14
N GLU A 103 -12.97 -14.34 -2.76
CA GLU A 103 -11.86 -14.91 -3.52
C GLU A 103 -10.92 -15.76 -2.65
N ARG A 104 -10.82 -15.47 -1.35
CA ARG A 104 -10.04 -16.28 -0.42
C ARG A 104 -10.77 -17.52 0.03
N ALA A 105 -12.06 -17.39 0.34
CA ALA A 105 -12.91 -18.53 0.69
C ALA A 105 -12.96 -19.57 -0.44
N ALA A 106 -12.93 -19.13 -1.70
CA ALA A 106 -12.93 -20.02 -2.87
C ALA A 106 -11.58 -20.72 -3.16
N ARG A 107 -10.49 -20.31 -2.50
CA ARG A 107 -9.14 -20.90 -2.66
C ARG A 107 -8.74 -21.82 -1.49
N MET A 108 -9.62 -21.99 -0.51
CA MET A 108 -9.49 -22.93 0.61
C MET A 108 -10.28 -24.21 0.32
#